data_AF-A0A7S0VPD6-F1
#
_entry.id   AF-A0A7S0VPD6-F1
#
_cell.length_a   1.000
_cell.length_b   1.000
_cell.length_c   1.000
_cell.angle_alpha   90.00
_cell.angle_beta   90.00
_cell.angle_gamma   90.00
#
_symmetry.space_group_name_H-M   'P 1'
#
loop_
_entity.id
_entity.type
_entity.pdbx_description
1 polymer ?
#
loop_
_entity_poly.entity_id
_entity_poly.type
_entity_poly.pdbx_seq_one_letter_code
_entity_poly.pdbx_strand_id
1 'polypeptide(L)'
;ENIQSHRTMSITTTKKFEQFQSRPLRDCLLKDVPGVGEVAENKLKDANIDDACKIVGHFLLLGRDTDKMTQWLEDVCEIRKQEGKKIAEALAEKAEKIVQM
;
A
#
# COMPACT_ATOMS: atom_id res chain seq x y z
N GLU A 1 10.12 -7.16 -33.11
CA GLU A 1 9.11 -6.77 -32.11
C GLU A 1 9.79 -6.65 -30.75
N ASN A 2 9.93 -5.44 -30.23
CA ASN A 2 10.63 -5.17 -28.99
C ASN A 2 9.58 -5.11 -27.86
N ILE A 3 9.32 -6.26 -27.21
CA ILE A 3 8.46 -6.32 -26.03
C ILE A 3 9.31 -5.85 -24.86
N GLN A 4 9.32 -4.54 -24.67
CA GLN A 4 9.93 -3.90 -23.53
C GLN A 4 9.08 -4.26 -22.30
N SER A 5 9.53 -5.32 -21.61
CA SER A 5 9.02 -5.77 -20.32
C SER A 5 8.83 -4.56 -19.40
N HIS A 6 7.59 -4.30 -19.01
CA HIS A 6 7.21 -3.26 -18.05
C HIS A 6 7.74 -3.63 -16.66
N ARG A 7 9.05 -3.52 -16.46
CA ARG A 7 9.65 -3.43 -15.13
C ARG A 7 9.58 -1.97 -14.71
N THR A 8 8.50 -1.57 -14.05
CA THR A 8 8.50 -0.34 -13.27
C THR A 8 9.48 -0.57 -12.11
N MET A 9 10.72 -0.13 -12.29
CA MET A 9 11.71 -0.05 -11.20
C MET A 9 11.24 1.00 -10.19
N SER A 10 10.97 0.58 -8.96
CA SER A 10 11.65 1.11 -7.76
C SER A 10 11.12 0.37 -6.52
N ILE A 11 11.50 -0.89 -6.34
CA ILE A 11 11.30 -1.53 -5.04
C ILE A 11 12.28 -0.87 -4.09
N THR A 12 11.76 -0.04 -3.20
CA THR A 12 12.48 0.26 -1.96
C THR A 12 12.65 -1.07 -1.23
N THR A 13 13.80 -1.73 -1.41
CA THR A 13 14.17 -3.04 -0.82
C THR A 13 14.42 -2.89 0.68
N THR A 14 13.39 -2.47 1.39
CA THR A 14 13.39 -2.45 2.84
C THR A 14 12.93 -3.80 3.32
N LYS A 15 13.56 -4.33 4.38
CA LYS A 15 13.12 -5.59 5.03
C LYS A 15 11.62 -5.58 5.34
N LYS A 16 11.09 -4.40 5.68
CA LYS A 16 9.66 -4.17 5.93
C LYS A 16 8.79 -4.45 4.69
N PHE A 17 9.22 -3.97 3.51
CA PHE A 17 8.55 -4.24 2.25
C PHE A 17 8.51 -5.75 1.95
N GLU A 18 9.65 -6.43 2.03
CA GLU A 18 9.74 -7.88 1.78
C GLU A 18 8.86 -8.69 2.75
N GLN A 19 8.86 -8.32 4.04
CA GLN A 19 8.02 -8.95 5.06
C GLN A 19 6.52 -8.75 4.78
N PHE A 20 6.12 -7.53 4.44
CA PHE A 20 4.72 -7.24 4.08
C PHE A 20 4.29 -8.02 2.84
N GLN A 21 5.15 -8.10 1.83
CA GLN A 21 4.86 -8.81 0.59
C GLN A 21 4.74 -10.33 0.77
N SER A 22 5.58 -10.93 1.61
CA SER A 22 5.63 -12.40 1.81
C SER A 22 4.56 -12.96 2.76
N ARG A 23 4.06 -12.17 3.71
CA ARG A 23 3.07 -12.64 4.70
C ARG A 23 1.63 -12.60 4.18
N PRO A 24 0.74 -13.53 4.55
CA PRO A 24 -0.69 -13.39 4.26
C PRO A 24 -1.27 -12.11 4.86
N LEU A 25 -2.23 -11.46 4.19
CA LEU A 25 -2.81 -10.19 4.67
C LEU A 25 -3.40 -10.28 6.08
N ARG A 26 -4.07 -11.40 6.40
CA ARG A 26 -4.65 -11.65 7.73
C ARG A 26 -3.62 -11.58 8.86
N ASP A 27 -2.35 -11.82 8.53
CA ASP A 27 -1.26 -11.86 9.50
C ASP A 27 -0.51 -10.51 9.54
N CYS A 28 -0.81 -9.57 8.64
CA CYS A 28 -0.15 -8.26 8.58
C CYS A 28 -0.87 -7.22 9.43
N LEU A 29 -0.10 -6.42 10.16
CA LEU A 29 -0.61 -5.25 10.87
C LEU A 29 -0.50 -4.00 9.99
N LEU A 30 -1.25 -2.95 10.33
CA LEU A 30 -1.19 -1.68 9.59
C LEU A 30 0.21 -1.05 9.62
N LYS A 31 0.88 -1.14 10.77
CA LYS A 31 2.27 -0.73 10.94
C LYS A 31 3.27 -1.56 10.12
N ASP A 32 2.90 -2.72 9.59
CA ASP A 32 3.77 -3.55 8.74
C ASP A 32 3.77 -3.02 7.30
N VAL A 33 2.80 -2.18 6.92
CA VAL A 33 2.72 -1.58 5.58
C VAL A 33 3.88 -0.59 5.36
N PRO A 34 4.65 -0.71 4.27
CA PRO A 34 5.68 0.25 3.90
C PRO A 34 5.11 1.67 3.77
N GLY A 35 5.82 2.65 4.33
CA GLY A 35 5.34 4.05 4.38
C GLY A 35 4.40 4.36 5.55
N VAL A 36 3.89 3.36 6.28
CA VAL A 36 3.14 3.59 7.53
C VAL A 36 4.09 3.65 8.72
N GLY A 37 4.26 4.85 9.28
CA GLY A 37 4.81 5.08 10.62
C GLY A 37 3.70 5.29 11.66
N GLU A 38 4.05 5.51 12.93
CA GLU A 38 3.09 5.66 14.04
C GLU A 38 2.05 6.77 13.79
N VAL A 39 2.47 7.92 13.28
CA VAL A 39 1.57 9.04 12.96
C VAL A 39 0.60 8.68 11.84
N ALA A 40 1.08 8.03 10.77
CA ALA A 40 0.23 7.60 9.67
C ALA A 40 -0.73 6.48 10.10
N GLU A 41 -0.29 5.58 10.98
CA GLU A 41 -1.11 4.51 11.54
C GLU A 41 -2.29 5.08 12.34
N ASN A 42 -2.06 6.09 13.17
CA ASN A 42 -3.12 6.74 13.93
C ASN A 42 -4.13 7.45 13.02
N LYS A 43 -3.64 8.18 12.00
CA LYS A 43 -4.49 8.84 11.00
C LYS A 43 -5.36 7.87 10.21
N LEU A 44 -4.82 6.71 9.86
CA LEU A 44 -5.58 5.66 9.20
C LEU A 44 -6.65 5.06 10.13
N LYS A 45 -6.33 4.86 11.42
CA LYS A 45 -7.32 4.41 12.42
C LYS A 45 -8.45 5.41 12.59
N ASP A 46 -8.15 6.72 12.60
CA ASP A 46 -9.16 7.78 12.65
C ASP A 46 -10.06 7.77 11.39
N ALA A 47 -9.52 7.35 10.25
CA ALA A 47 -10.26 7.07 9.02
C ALA A 47 -10.91 5.67 8.97
N ASN A 48 -11.04 4.99 10.11
CA ASN A 48 -11.64 3.66 10.27
C ASN A 48 -10.90 2.52 9.52
N ILE A 49 -9.61 2.72 9.23
CA ILE A 49 -8.67 1.73 8.69
C ILE A 49 -7.70 1.33 9.82
N ASP A 50 -8.04 0.28 10.55
CA ASP A 50 -7.30 -0.21 11.72
C ASP A 50 -6.43 -1.45 11.45
N ASP A 51 -6.58 -2.09 10.28
CA ASP A 51 -5.82 -3.28 9.89
C ASP A 51 -5.36 -3.24 8.40
N ALA A 52 -4.44 -4.15 8.06
CA ALA A 52 -3.89 -4.23 6.71
C ALA A 52 -4.89 -4.76 5.66
N CYS A 53 -5.90 -5.52 6.07
CA CYS A 53 -6.95 -6.00 5.17
C CYS A 53 -7.84 -4.83 4.71
N LYS A 54 -8.21 -3.93 5.61
CA LYS A 54 -9.04 -2.75 5.30
C LYS A 54 -8.35 -1.80 4.33
N ILE A 55 -7.06 -1.51 4.53
CA ILE A 55 -6.34 -0.60 3.62
C ILE A 55 -6.17 -1.20 2.22
N VAL A 56 -5.92 -2.51 2.12
CA VAL A 56 -5.89 -3.20 0.83
C VAL A 56 -7.29 -3.24 0.21
N GLY A 57 -8.33 -3.54 0.99
CA GLY A 57 -9.72 -3.52 0.53
C GLY A 57 -10.10 -2.15 -0.04
N HIS A 58 -9.72 -1.06 0.63
CA HIS A 58 -9.94 0.30 0.15
C HIS A 58 -9.19 0.55 -1.17
N PHE A 59 -7.94 0.13 -1.28
CA PHE A 59 -7.17 0.23 -2.52
C PHE A 59 -7.81 -0.54 -3.68
N LEU A 60 -8.38 -1.72 -3.42
CA LEU A 60 -9.13 -2.50 -4.42
C LEU A 60 -10.42 -1.77 -4.85
N LEU A 61 -11.13 -1.12 -3.93
CA LEU A 61 -12.31 -0.30 -4.25
C LEU A 61 -11.97 0.89 -5.14
N LEU A 62 -10.77 1.46 -5.00
CA LEU A 62 -10.28 2.52 -5.87
C LEU A 62 -9.80 2.02 -7.25
N GLY A 63 -9.97 0.73 -7.54
CA GLY A 63 -9.60 0.12 -8.82
C GLY A 63 -8.11 -0.18 -8.96
N ARG A 64 -7.38 -0.31 -7.84
CA ARG A 64 -5.91 -0.46 -7.80
C ARG A 64 -5.14 0.74 -8.37
N ASP A 65 -5.76 1.90 -8.37
CA ASP A 65 -5.16 3.14 -8.87
C ASP A 65 -4.28 3.78 -7.78
N THR A 66 -2.97 3.79 -8.01
CA THR A 66 -1.99 4.31 -7.05
C THR A 66 -2.10 5.82 -6.85
N ASP A 67 -2.51 6.57 -7.87
CA ASP A 67 -2.64 8.02 -7.78
C ASP A 67 -3.89 8.38 -6.98
N LYS A 68 -5.01 7.69 -7.22
CA LYS A 68 -6.22 7.87 -6.40
C LYS A 68 -5.99 7.49 -4.94
N MET A 69 -5.27 6.40 -4.68
CA MET A 69 -4.94 6.01 -3.31
C MET A 69 -4.03 7.04 -2.63
N THR A 70 -3.01 7.53 -3.34
CA THR A 70 -2.12 8.57 -2.82
C THR A 70 -2.89 9.85 -2.51
N GLN A 71 -3.78 10.27 -3.42
CA GLN A 71 -4.61 11.45 -3.25
C GLN A 71 -5.58 11.29 -2.07
N TRP A 72 -6.22 10.13 -1.92
CA TRP A 72 -7.10 9.85 -0.79
C TRP A 72 -6.35 9.88 0.55
N LEU A 73 -5.15 9.28 0.61
CA LEU A 73 -4.30 9.33 1.81
C LEU A 73 -3.90 10.77 2.17
N GLU A 74 -3.65 11.62 1.17
CA GLU A 74 -3.29 13.03 1.36
C GLU A 74 -4.50 13.86 1.82
N ASP A 75 -5.65 13.75 1.15
CA ASP A 75 -6.81 14.60 1.40
C ASP A 75 -7.64 14.17 2.62
N VAL A 76 -7.75 12.86 2.86
CA VAL A 76 -8.65 12.31 3.89
C VAL A 76 -7.91 11.94 5.15
N CYS A 77 -6.73 11.32 5.02
CA CYS A 77 -5.92 10.93 6.17
C CYS A 77 -4.85 11.98 6.52
N GLU A 78 -4.71 13.05 5.74
CA GLU A 78 -3.66 14.07 5.91
C GLU A 78 -2.24 13.47 5.94
N ILE A 79 -2.02 12.34 5.25
CA ILE A 79 -0.73 11.68 5.17
C ILE A 79 0.12 12.41 4.13
N ARG A 80 1.41 12.58 4.42
CA ARG A 80 2.31 13.27 3.48
C ARG A 80 2.35 12.51 2.17
N LYS A 81 2.26 13.23 1.04
CA LYS A 81 2.27 12.66 -0.30
C LYS A 81 3.37 11.62 -0.54
N GLN A 82 4.58 11.84 -0.02
CA GLN A 82 5.68 10.88 -0.17
C GLN A 82 5.45 9.55 0.58
N GLU A 83 4.81 9.60 1.75
CA GLU A 83 4.42 8.40 2.50
C GLU A 83 3.23 7.73 1.83
N GLY A 84 2.26 8.52 1.37
CA GLY A 84 1.10 8.04 0.61
C GLY A 84 1.50 7.25 -0.64
N LYS A 85 2.47 7.74 -1.41
CA LYS A 85 3.03 7.02 -2.58
C LYS A 85 3.62 5.68 -2.20
N LYS A 86 4.43 5.61 -1.15
CA LYS A 86 5.05 4.35 -0.68
C LYS A 86 4.00 3.34 -0.24
N ILE A 87 2.95 3.81 0.44
CA ILE A 87 1.81 2.98 0.84
C ILE A 87 1.13 2.44 -0.43
N ALA A 88 0.74 3.32 -1.36
CA ALA A 88 0.05 2.94 -2.59
C ALA A 88 0.86 1.94 -3.44
N GLU A 89 2.16 2.15 -3.60
CA GLU A 89 3.07 1.23 -4.31
C GLU A 89 3.13 -0.14 -3.64
N ALA A 90 3.22 -0.20 -2.30
CA ALA A 90 3.25 -1.47 -1.58
C ALA A 90 1.91 -2.24 -1.70
N LEU A 91 0.78 -1.52 -1.68
CA LEU A 91 -0.55 -2.10 -1.88
C LEU A 91 -0.74 -2.60 -3.31
N ALA A 92 -0.22 -1.88 -4.31
CA ALA A 92 -0.26 -2.31 -5.71
C ALA A 92 0.43 -3.65 -5.91
N GLU A 93 1.68 -3.80 -5.45
CA GLU A 93 2.39 -5.07 -5.57
C GLU A 93 1.70 -6.20 -4.78
N LYS A 94 1.11 -5.86 -3.62
CA LYS A 94 0.37 -6.84 -2.82
C LYS A 94 -0.91 -7.30 -3.51
N ALA A 95 -1.64 -6.38 -4.14
CA ALA A 95 -2.88 -6.66 -4.86
C ALA A 95 -2.63 -7.57 -6.08
N GLU A 96 -1.54 -7.38 -6.81
CA GLU A 96 -1.18 -8.26 -7.93
C GLU A 96 -1.01 -9.72 -7.50
N LYS A 97 -0.39 -9.96 -6.33
CA LYS A 97 -0.24 -11.31 -5.78
C LYS A 97 -1.57 -11.94 -5.33
N ILE A 98 -2.55 -11.12 -4.93
CA ILE A 98 -3.87 -11.60 -4.50
C ILE A 98 -4.72 -11.99 -5.70
N VAL A 99 -4.66 -11.22 -6.79
CA VAL A 99 -5.47 -11.46 -8.00
C VAL A 99 -4.96 -12.66 -8.81
N GLN A 100 -3.68 -13.02 -8.67
CA GLN A 100 -3.08 -14.17 -9.35
C GLN A 100 -3.25 -15.51 -8.60
N MET A 101 -3.96 -15.52 -7.46
CA MET A 101 -4.33 -16.73 -6.71
C MET A 101 -5.69 -17.27 -7.14
#